data_AF-A0A423HG38-F1
#
_entry.id   AF-A0A423HG38-F1
#
_cell.length_a   1.000
_cell.length_b   1.000
_cell.length_c   1.000
_cell.angle_alpha   90.00
_cell.angle_beta   90.00
_cell.angle_gamma   90.00
#
_symmetry.space_group_name_H-M   'P 1'
#
loop_
_entity.id
_entity.type
_entity.pdbx_description
1 polymer ?
#
loop_
_entity_poly.entity_id
_entity_poly.type
_entity_poly.pdbx_seq_one_letter_code
_entity_poly.pdbx_strand_id
1 'polypeptide(L)'
;AQGDTWADDYASLRNLIYQLNSLHTVTTMIESFNPDFVVFVRPDNFFHNALLRYVFAHPEVRKNNAYIPDWQWWGGLNDRFAICGRDTYVAYGKRIERIFDFCKATGRKLHSERLLKYALQQVDAKICTLPTQASRVRITGAFAEESFSPKRGMGKRENRYFHFFAGLRTWWDRRR
;
A
#
# COMPACT_ATOMS: atom_id res chain seq x y z
N ALA A 1 23.01 8.26 13.74
CA ALA A 1 22.04 7.14 13.87
C ALA A 1 20.99 7.20 12.75
N GLN A 2 21.36 6.83 11.52
CA GLN A 2 20.45 6.83 10.37
C GLN A 2 19.99 5.38 10.12
N GLY A 3 18.68 5.13 10.00
CA GLY A 3 18.13 3.81 9.63
C GLY A 3 17.18 3.16 10.64
N ASP A 4 17.39 3.36 11.94
CA ASP A 4 16.49 2.80 12.97
C ASP A 4 15.40 3.83 13.33
N THR A 5 14.23 3.72 12.70
CA THR A 5 13.07 4.60 12.94
C THR A 5 12.35 4.23 14.23
N TRP A 6 12.46 2.98 14.69
CA TRP A 6 11.68 2.43 15.79
C TRP A 6 12.50 2.16 17.06
N ALA A 7 13.81 2.41 17.02
CA ALA A 7 14.75 2.12 18.09
C ALA A 7 14.73 0.62 18.48
N ASP A 8 14.58 -0.25 17.49
CA ASP A 8 14.39 -1.70 17.66
C ASP A 8 15.60 -2.52 17.20
N ASP A 9 16.79 -1.93 17.29
CA ASP A 9 18.06 -2.52 16.84
C ASP A 9 17.98 -2.97 15.38
N TYR A 10 17.40 -2.10 14.55
CA TYR A 10 17.23 -2.29 13.11
C TYR A 10 16.36 -3.50 12.72
N ALA A 11 15.65 -4.15 13.65
CA ALA A 11 14.81 -5.30 13.34
C ALA A 11 13.70 -4.95 12.34
N SER A 12 13.02 -3.81 12.53
CA SER A 12 11.99 -3.31 11.60
C SER A 12 12.58 -2.93 10.25
N LEU A 13 13.78 -2.36 10.23
CA LEU A 13 14.46 -2.04 8.98
C LEU A 13 14.79 -3.31 8.20
N ARG A 14 15.38 -4.32 8.86
CA ARG A 14 15.69 -5.62 8.25
C ARG A 14 14.44 -6.29 7.68
N ASN A 15 13.35 -6.31 8.46
CA ASN A 15 12.07 -6.87 8.01
C ASN A 15 11.50 -6.11 6.80
N LEU A 16 11.63 -4.79 6.79
CA LEU A 16 11.24 -3.96 5.65
C LEU A 16 12.07 -4.30 4.40
N ILE A 17 13.38 -4.46 4.51
CA ILE A 17 14.23 -4.83 3.36
C ILE A 17 13.84 -6.21 2.82
N TYR A 18 13.59 -7.21 3.67
CA TYR A 18 13.10 -8.52 3.22
C TYR A 18 11.75 -8.43 2.51
N GLN A 19 10.81 -7.69 3.07
CA GLN A 19 9.51 -7.46 2.45
C GLN A 19 9.66 -6.81 1.07
N LEU A 20 10.51 -5.78 0.97
CA LEU A 20 10.76 -5.05 -0.27
C LEU A 20 11.43 -5.91 -1.33
N ASN A 21 12.38 -6.76 -0.95
CA ASN A 21 13.01 -7.71 -1.86
C ASN A 21 12.01 -8.77 -2.37
N SER A 22 11.15 -9.28 -1.47
CA SER A 22 10.09 -10.22 -1.85
C SER A 22 9.14 -9.60 -2.87
N LEU A 23 8.70 -8.35 -2.65
CA LEU A 23 7.83 -7.63 -3.57
C LEU A 23 8.52 -7.38 -4.92
N HIS A 24 9.78 -6.94 -4.92
CA HIS A 24 10.54 -6.72 -6.15
C HIS A 24 10.67 -7.99 -6.99
N THR A 25 10.99 -9.11 -6.32
CA THR A 25 11.14 -10.43 -6.96
C THR A 25 9.83 -10.85 -7.64
N VAL A 26 8.71 -10.91 -6.90
CA VAL A 26 7.44 -11.37 -7.47
C VAL A 26 6.89 -10.41 -8.52
N THR A 27 7.16 -9.11 -8.39
CA THR A 27 6.76 -8.11 -9.39
C THR A 27 7.53 -8.31 -10.69
N THR A 28 8.84 -8.56 -10.60
CA THR A 28 9.68 -8.86 -11.77
C THR A 28 9.19 -10.12 -12.49
N MET A 29 8.76 -11.14 -11.75
CA MET A 29 8.27 -12.40 -12.35
C MET A 29 6.97 -12.22 -13.16
N ILE A 30 6.13 -11.24 -12.82
CA ILE A 30 4.84 -11.03 -13.48
C ILE A 30 4.86 -9.93 -14.56
N GLU A 31 5.95 -9.17 -14.66
CA GLU A 31 6.03 -8.03 -15.60
C GLU A 31 5.84 -8.43 -17.05
N SER A 32 6.41 -9.56 -17.46
CA SER A 32 6.28 -10.08 -18.83
C SER A 32 4.85 -10.52 -19.17
N PHE A 33 4.02 -10.82 -18.16
CA PHE A 33 2.60 -11.13 -18.36
C PHE A 33 1.78 -9.89 -18.72
N ASN A 34 2.30 -8.68 -18.43
CA ASN A 34 1.64 -7.40 -18.70
C ASN A 34 0.17 -7.34 -18.23
N PRO A 35 -0.08 -7.60 -16.93
CA PRO A 35 -1.44 -7.69 -16.38
C PRO A 35 -2.17 -6.34 -16.39
N ASP A 36 -3.50 -6.38 -16.60
CA ASP A 36 -4.38 -5.23 -16.39
C ASP A 36 -4.41 -4.78 -14.93
N PHE A 37 -4.40 -5.75 -14.02
CA PHE A 37 -4.44 -5.54 -12.58
C PHE A 37 -3.53 -6.53 -11.86
N VAL A 38 -2.88 -6.06 -10.80
CA VAL A 38 -2.11 -6.89 -9.88
C VAL A 38 -2.69 -6.74 -8.48
N VAL A 39 -2.94 -7.87 -7.83
CA VAL A 39 -3.42 -7.92 -6.45
C VAL A 39 -2.26 -8.31 -5.54
N PHE A 40 -1.87 -7.39 -4.67
CA PHE A 40 -0.91 -7.66 -3.61
C PHE A 40 -1.67 -8.01 -2.34
N VAL A 41 -1.40 -9.18 -1.77
CA VAL A 41 -1.95 -9.61 -0.48
C VAL A 41 -0.83 -10.10 0.42
N ARG A 42 -0.89 -9.72 1.70
CA ARG A 42 0.01 -10.35 2.67
C ARG A 42 -0.48 -11.75 3.00
N PRO A 43 0.43 -12.73 3.13
CA PRO A 43 0.06 -14.11 3.45
C PRO A 43 -0.47 -14.27 4.88
N ASP A 44 -0.20 -13.31 5.77
CA ASP A 44 -0.64 -13.32 7.17
C ASP A 44 -1.98 -12.59 7.40
N ASN A 45 -2.78 -12.34 6.36
CA ASN A 45 -4.06 -11.65 6.48
C ASN A 45 -5.25 -12.59 6.24
N PHE A 46 -6.21 -12.57 7.17
CA PHE A 46 -7.54 -13.12 7.00
C PHE A 46 -8.49 -12.02 6.51
N PHE A 47 -9.09 -12.21 5.34
CA PHE A 47 -10.04 -11.26 4.76
C PHE A 47 -11.45 -11.53 5.30
N HIS A 48 -12.06 -10.51 5.92
CA HIS A 48 -13.42 -10.61 6.48
C HIS A 48 -14.50 -10.53 5.41
N ASN A 49 -14.17 -9.96 4.25
CA ASN A 49 -15.08 -9.78 3.12
C ASN A 49 -14.31 -9.98 1.80
N ALA A 50 -15.03 -10.36 0.74
CA ALA A 50 -14.46 -10.47 -0.60
C ALA A 50 -13.99 -9.10 -1.15
N LEU A 51 -12.98 -9.12 -2.03
CA LEU A 51 -12.57 -7.94 -2.78
C LEU A 51 -13.72 -7.43 -3.68
N LEU A 52 -13.84 -6.11 -3.78
CA LEU A 52 -14.93 -5.49 -4.54
C LEU A 52 -14.72 -5.68 -6.05
N ARG A 53 -15.60 -6.48 -6.67
CA ARG A 53 -15.48 -6.90 -8.08
C ARG A 53 -15.42 -5.75 -9.09
N TYR A 54 -16.08 -4.63 -8.82
CA TYR A 54 -16.12 -3.49 -9.74
C TYR A 54 -14.73 -2.92 -10.05
N VAL A 55 -13.76 -3.10 -9.14
CA VAL A 55 -12.38 -2.62 -9.30
C VAL A 55 -11.74 -3.22 -10.56
N PHE A 56 -12.11 -4.45 -10.92
CA PHE A 56 -11.55 -5.16 -12.07
C PHE A 56 -12.28 -4.87 -13.39
N ALA A 57 -13.33 -4.05 -13.38
CA ALA A 57 -13.97 -3.59 -14.61
C ALA A 57 -13.14 -2.45 -15.24
N HIS A 58 -13.34 -2.15 -16.52
CA HIS A 58 -12.75 -1.00 -17.23
C HIS A 58 -11.22 -0.83 -17.01
N PRO A 59 -10.38 -1.82 -17.37
CA PRO A 59 -8.94 -1.80 -17.14
C PRO A 59 -8.26 -0.53 -17.68
N GLU A 60 -8.62 -0.09 -18.89
CA GLU A 60 -8.05 1.13 -19.49
C GLU A 60 -8.33 2.41 -18.69
N VAL A 61 -9.51 2.50 -18.07
CA VAL A 61 -9.88 3.67 -17.25
C VAL A 61 -9.15 3.64 -15.91
N ARG A 62 -8.87 2.43 -15.39
CA ARG A 62 -8.35 2.18 -14.04
C ARG A 62 -6.87 1.82 -14.01
N LYS A 63 -6.17 1.81 -15.14
CA LYS A 63 -4.74 1.48 -15.24
C LYS A 63 -3.83 2.31 -14.33
N ASN A 64 -4.21 3.57 -14.05
CA ASN A 64 -3.48 4.47 -13.14
C ASN A 64 -3.97 4.41 -11.69
N ASN A 65 -4.94 3.56 -11.35
CA ASN A 65 -5.50 3.50 -10.01
C ASN A 65 -4.70 2.54 -9.11
N ALA A 66 -4.52 2.94 -7.85
CA ALA A 66 -4.03 2.06 -6.79
C ALA A 66 -5.05 2.04 -5.65
N TYR A 67 -5.71 0.90 -5.47
CA TYR A 67 -6.71 0.67 -4.44
C TYR A 67 -6.04 0.07 -3.21
N ILE A 68 -6.16 0.76 -2.08
CA ILE A 68 -5.56 0.37 -0.79
C ILE A 68 -6.63 0.35 0.31
N PRO A 69 -6.37 -0.22 1.50
CA PRO A 69 -7.34 -0.20 2.59
C PRO A 69 -7.69 1.22 3.03
N ASP A 70 -8.92 1.48 3.44
CA ASP A 70 -9.34 2.80 3.95
C ASP A 70 -9.03 3.02 5.45
N TRP A 71 -8.34 2.08 6.10
CA TRP A 71 -8.05 2.07 7.53
C TRP A 71 -6.54 1.95 7.82
N GLN A 72 -6.14 2.34 9.04
CA GLN A 72 -4.76 2.26 9.54
C GLN A 72 -3.70 2.90 8.60
N TRP A 73 -3.76 4.22 8.41
CA TRP A 73 -2.74 4.98 7.66
C TRP A 73 -1.84 5.75 8.65
N TRP A 74 -0.71 5.17 9.03
CA TRP A 74 0.19 5.71 10.06
C TRP A 74 1.24 6.69 9.54
N GLY A 75 0.89 7.54 8.58
CA GLY A 75 1.86 8.48 7.97
C GLY A 75 2.06 8.29 6.48
N GLY A 76 1.60 7.17 5.92
CA GLY A 76 1.61 6.92 4.48
C GLY A 76 0.41 6.09 4.05
N LEU A 77 0.65 5.07 3.24
CA LEU A 77 -0.37 4.17 2.73
C LEU A 77 -0.22 2.77 3.36
N ASN A 78 -1.33 2.19 3.77
CA ASN A 78 -1.39 0.82 4.28
C ASN A 78 -1.13 -0.19 3.14
N ASP A 79 -0.30 -1.20 3.41
CA ASP A 79 0.12 -2.19 2.42
C ASP A 79 -0.39 -3.61 2.70
N ARG A 80 -1.43 -3.74 3.54
CA ARG A 80 -2.00 -5.04 3.90
C ARG A 80 -2.62 -5.77 2.72
N PHE A 81 -3.21 -5.02 1.82
CA PHE A 81 -3.49 -5.45 0.47
C PHE A 81 -3.43 -4.25 -0.46
N ALA A 82 -3.33 -4.50 -1.76
CA ALA A 82 -3.56 -3.49 -2.77
C ALA A 82 -4.08 -4.13 -4.05
N ILE A 83 -4.86 -3.38 -4.83
CA ILE A 83 -5.14 -3.68 -6.23
C ILE A 83 -4.55 -2.53 -7.04
N CYS A 84 -3.55 -2.83 -7.85
CA CYS A 84 -2.87 -1.85 -8.69
C CYS A 84 -3.25 -2.08 -10.15
N GLY A 85 -3.60 -1.00 -10.85
CA GLY A 85 -3.72 -1.06 -12.31
C GLY A 85 -2.35 -1.21 -12.99
N ARG A 86 -2.40 -1.57 -14.27
CA ARG A 86 -1.25 -1.79 -15.18
C ARG A 86 -0.13 -0.76 -15.03
N ASP A 87 -0.47 0.52 -14.88
CA ASP A 87 0.52 1.62 -14.90
C ASP A 87 1.04 1.96 -13.49
N THR A 88 0.60 1.24 -12.44
CA THR A 88 0.98 1.52 -11.04
C THR A 88 1.62 0.36 -10.30
N TYR A 89 1.38 -0.89 -10.72
CA TYR A 89 1.81 -2.06 -9.95
C TYR A 89 3.35 -2.16 -9.84
N VAL A 90 4.07 -1.74 -10.88
CA VAL A 90 5.55 -1.72 -10.88
C VAL A 90 6.05 -0.75 -9.80
N ALA A 91 5.49 0.46 -9.72
CA ALA A 91 5.87 1.42 -8.69
C ALA A 91 5.54 0.92 -7.27
N TYR A 92 4.43 0.18 -7.11
CA TYR A 92 4.10 -0.46 -5.82
C TYR A 92 5.12 -1.54 -5.44
N GLY A 93 5.37 -2.46 -6.37
CA GLY A 93 6.12 -3.69 -6.13
C GLY A 93 7.64 -3.52 -6.13
N LYS A 94 8.17 -2.66 -7.01
CA LYS A 94 9.60 -2.33 -7.13
C LYS A 94 10.00 -1.08 -6.33
N ARG A 95 9.20 -0.65 -5.35
CA ARG A 95 9.47 0.54 -4.53
C ARG A 95 10.81 0.51 -3.76
N ILE A 96 11.46 -0.66 -3.66
CA ILE A 96 12.84 -0.78 -3.14
C ILE A 96 13.82 0.10 -3.92
N GLU A 97 13.60 0.26 -5.23
CA GLU A 97 14.44 1.05 -6.13
C GLU A 97 14.37 2.56 -5.84
N ARG A 98 13.41 2.99 -5.02
CA ARG A 98 13.17 4.39 -4.65
C ARG A 98 13.61 4.72 -3.23
N ILE A 99 14.25 3.80 -2.49
CA ILE A 99 14.66 4.03 -1.10
C ILE A 99 15.55 5.27 -0.95
N PHE A 100 16.60 5.38 -1.77
CA PHE A 100 17.56 6.47 -1.65
C PHE A 100 16.96 7.80 -2.11
N ASP A 101 16.20 7.77 -3.21
CA ASP A 101 15.46 8.94 -3.70
C ASP A 101 14.49 9.47 -2.64
N PHE A 102 13.73 8.57 -1.99
CA PHE A 102 12.85 8.89 -0.88
C PHE A 102 13.59 9.55 0.29
N CYS A 103 14.69 8.95 0.74
CA CYS A 103 15.48 9.47 1.86
C CYS A 103 16.05 10.86 1.54
N LYS A 104 16.59 11.03 0.32
CA LYS A 104 17.16 12.31 -0.15
C LYS A 104 16.09 13.38 -0.31
N ALA A 105 14.97 13.06 -0.95
CA ALA A 105 13.91 14.03 -1.23
C ALA A 105 13.16 14.46 0.04
N THR A 106 13.02 13.57 1.03
CA THR A 106 12.24 13.88 2.23
C THR A 106 13.09 14.25 3.44
N GLY A 107 14.40 13.98 3.42
CA GLY A 107 15.28 14.10 4.58
C GLY A 107 14.91 13.16 5.74
N ARG A 108 14.06 12.16 5.49
CA ARG A 108 13.52 11.26 6.52
C ARG A 108 14.20 9.90 6.50
N LYS A 109 14.21 9.25 7.67
CA LYS A 109 14.52 7.83 7.80
C LYS A 109 13.49 6.99 7.03
N LEU A 110 13.93 5.81 6.60
CA LEU A 110 13.09 4.87 5.88
C LEU A 110 11.86 4.44 6.71
N HIS A 111 10.69 4.48 6.07
CA HIS A 111 9.42 4.07 6.66
C HIS A 111 8.53 3.46 5.58
N SER A 112 8.03 2.25 5.80
CA SER A 112 7.32 1.43 4.80
C SER A 112 6.17 2.18 4.10
N GLU A 113 5.22 2.69 4.89
CA GLU A 113 4.03 3.35 4.34
C GLU A 113 4.36 4.65 3.59
N ARG A 114 5.38 5.39 4.03
CA ARG A 114 5.79 6.66 3.43
C ARG A 114 6.55 6.42 2.14
N LEU A 115 7.40 5.39 2.11
CA LEU A 115 8.04 4.94 0.88
C LEU A 115 6.99 4.52 -0.15
N LEU A 116 5.97 3.75 0.26
CA LEU A 116 4.89 3.35 -0.63
C LEU A 116 4.14 4.58 -1.18
N LYS A 117 3.78 5.53 -0.32
CA LYS A 117 3.17 6.79 -0.75
C LYS A 117 4.05 7.52 -1.77
N TYR A 118 5.33 7.68 -1.47
CA TYR A 118 6.30 8.35 -2.33
C TYR A 118 6.43 7.68 -3.69
N ALA A 119 6.58 6.35 -3.73
CA ALA A 119 6.74 5.58 -4.95
C ALA A 119 5.52 5.69 -5.88
N LEU A 120 4.30 5.60 -5.32
CA LEU A 120 3.07 5.77 -6.10
C LEU A 120 2.87 7.20 -6.59
N GLN A 121 3.34 8.20 -5.84
CA GLN A 121 3.33 9.59 -6.30
C GLN A 121 4.29 9.85 -7.46
N GLN A 122 5.37 9.07 -7.62
CA GLN A 122 6.31 9.24 -8.75
C GLN A 122 5.71 8.83 -10.10
N VAL A 123 4.58 8.11 -10.10
CA VAL A 123 3.88 7.65 -11.31
C VAL A 123 2.47 8.23 -11.41
N ASP A 124 2.19 9.31 -10.68
CA ASP A 124 0.89 9.98 -10.64
C ASP A 124 -0.29 9.03 -10.35
N ALA A 125 -0.04 8.02 -9.50
CA ALA A 125 -1.05 7.03 -9.18
C ALA A 125 -2.28 7.68 -8.51
N LYS A 126 -3.44 7.31 -9.03
CA LYS A 126 -4.75 7.66 -8.49
C LYS A 126 -5.06 6.76 -7.29
N ILE A 127 -4.71 7.23 -6.11
CA ILE A 127 -5.00 6.50 -4.86
C ILE A 127 -6.51 6.45 -4.61
N CYS A 128 -7.04 5.23 -4.51
CA CYS A 128 -8.41 4.92 -4.15
C CYS A 128 -8.40 4.05 -2.89
N THR A 129 -9.47 4.09 -2.10
CA THR A 129 -9.57 3.41 -0.81
C THR A 129 -10.68 2.37 -0.84
N LEU A 130 -10.43 1.16 -0.36
CA LEU A 130 -11.43 0.10 -0.26
C LEU A 130 -11.80 -0.16 1.21
N PRO A 131 -13.10 -0.35 1.51
CA PRO A 131 -13.56 -0.69 2.86
C PRO A 131 -13.31 -2.17 3.21
N THR A 132 -12.62 -2.93 2.35
CA THR A 132 -12.30 -4.34 2.61
C THR A 132 -11.47 -4.44 3.88
N GLN A 133 -11.95 -5.23 4.83
CA GLN A 133 -11.29 -5.44 6.12
C GLN A 133 -10.49 -6.74 6.10
N ALA A 134 -9.31 -6.71 6.71
CA ALA A 134 -8.48 -7.89 6.89
C ALA A 134 -7.75 -7.83 8.23
N SER A 135 -7.77 -8.91 8.99
CA SER A 135 -7.04 -9.02 10.25
C SER A 135 -5.77 -9.82 10.07
N ARG A 136 -4.69 -9.40 10.74
CA ARG A 136 -3.48 -10.23 10.77
C ARG A 136 -3.72 -11.49 11.59
N VAL A 137 -3.32 -12.64 11.07
CA VAL A 137 -3.26 -13.90 11.79
C VAL A 137 -1.81 -14.18 12.13
N ARG A 138 -1.51 -14.34 13.42
CA ARG A 138 -0.17 -14.70 13.90
C ARG A 138 0.11 -16.17 13.61
N ILE A 139 1.38 -16.57 13.70
CA ILE A 139 1.79 -17.97 13.52
C ILE A 139 1.08 -18.93 14.50
N THR A 140 0.61 -18.41 15.63
CA THR A 140 -0.18 -19.13 16.63
C THR A 140 -1.66 -19.29 16.26
N GLY A 141 -2.11 -18.74 15.14
CA GLY A 141 -3.52 -18.63 14.76
C GLY A 141 -4.27 -17.47 15.42
N ALA A 142 -3.64 -16.73 16.35
CA ALA A 142 -4.28 -15.60 17.02
C ALA A 142 -4.48 -14.42 16.07
N PHE A 143 -5.68 -13.83 16.11
CA PHE A 143 -6.01 -12.61 15.37
C PHE A 143 -5.42 -11.39 16.08
N ALA A 144 -4.79 -10.50 15.33
CA ALA A 144 -4.42 -9.17 15.84
C ALA A 144 -5.68 -8.30 15.98
N GLU A 145 -5.72 -7.51 17.05
CA GLU A 145 -6.75 -6.49 17.23
C GLU A 145 -6.50 -5.35 16.24
N GLU A 146 -7.43 -5.16 15.29
CA GLU A 146 -7.33 -4.14 14.25
C GLU A 146 -8.41 -3.08 14.44
N SER A 147 -8.04 -1.80 14.26
CA SER A 147 -9.02 -0.73 14.15
C SER A 147 -9.32 -0.44 12.68
N PHE A 148 -10.48 -0.89 12.20
CA PHE A 148 -10.95 -0.62 10.84
C PHE A 148 -11.60 0.76 10.67
N SER A 149 -11.32 1.69 11.58
CA SER A 149 -11.87 3.04 11.47
C SER A 149 -11.04 3.87 10.49
N PRO A 150 -11.65 4.52 9.49
CA PRO A 150 -10.96 5.48 8.62
C PRO A 150 -10.56 6.77 9.35
N LYS A 151 -10.99 6.95 10.62
CA LYS A 151 -10.65 8.12 11.44
C LYS A 151 -9.60 7.81 12.51
N ARG A 152 -9.56 6.57 13.02
CA ARG A 152 -8.57 6.14 14.01
C ARG A 152 -7.36 5.55 13.30
N GLY A 153 -6.15 5.85 13.78
CA GLY A 153 -4.91 5.36 13.17
C GLY A 153 -4.47 6.08 11.89
N MET A 154 -4.78 7.37 11.76
CA MET A 154 -4.48 8.20 10.57
C MET A 154 -3.17 9.01 10.67
N GLY A 155 -2.42 8.86 11.77
CA GLY A 155 -1.22 9.67 12.02
C GLY A 155 -1.50 11.19 12.01
N LYS A 156 -0.68 11.96 11.28
CA LYS A 156 -0.76 13.44 11.21
C LYS A 156 -1.99 13.95 10.44
N ARG A 157 -2.37 15.22 10.69
CA ARG A 157 -3.54 15.89 10.08
C ARG A 157 -3.56 15.88 8.55
N GLU A 158 -2.41 16.05 7.90
CA GLU A 158 -2.27 16.03 6.42
C GLU A 158 -2.82 14.76 5.78
N ASN A 159 -2.69 13.61 6.46
CA ASN A 159 -3.20 12.34 5.96
C ASN A 159 -4.73 12.30 5.92
N ARG A 160 -5.41 13.08 6.77
CA ARG A 160 -6.88 13.15 6.78
C ARG A 160 -7.39 13.77 5.49
N TYR A 161 -6.72 14.81 4.98
CA TYR A 161 -7.06 15.42 3.69
C TYR A 161 -6.77 14.46 2.53
N PHE A 162 -5.58 13.86 2.52
CA PHE A 162 -5.21 12.91 1.47
C PHE A 162 -6.17 11.71 1.41
N HIS A 163 -6.56 11.18 2.57
CA HIS A 163 -7.55 10.11 2.69
C HIS A 163 -8.94 10.55 2.22
N PHE A 164 -9.39 11.74 2.63
CA PHE A 164 -10.66 12.30 2.16
C PHE A 164 -10.70 12.40 0.62
N PHE A 165 -9.64 12.91 -0.01
CA PHE A 165 -9.56 12.97 -1.47
C PHE A 165 -9.50 11.59 -2.12
N ALA A 166 -8.83 10.61 -1.51
CA ALA A 166 -8.80 9.22 -2.00
C ALA A 166 -10.19 8.56 -1.88
N GLY A 167 -10.94 8.84 -0.81
CA GLY A 167 -12.33 8.42 -0.64
C GLY A 167 -13.27 9.04 -1.68
N LEU A 168 -13.16 10.34 -1.93
CA LEU A 168 -13.89 11.01 -3.02
C LEU A 168 -13.56 10.40 -4.37
N ARG A 169 -12.27 10.16 -4.66
CA ARG A 169 -11.84 9.53 -5.91
C ARG A 169 -12.46 8.15 -6.10
N THR A 170 -12.52 7.34 -5.04
CA THR A 170 -13.16 6.02 -5.04
C THR A 170 -14.65 6.13 -5.34
N TRP A 171 -15.34 7.11 -4.74
CA TRP A 171 -16.76 7.35 -4.98
C TRP A 171 -17.04 7.68 -6.45
N TRP A 172 -16.22 8.54 -7.06
CA TRP A 172 -16.31 8.86 -8.48
C TRP A 172 -16.00 7.66 -9.37
N ASP A 173 -14.96 6.90 -9.03
CA ASP A 173 -14.54 5.70 -9.76
C ASP A 173 -15.60 4.59 -9.75
N ARG A 174 -16.33 4.42 -8.64
CA ARG A 174 -17.42 3.43 -8.54
C ARG A 174 -18.64 3.76 -9.42
N ARG A 175 -18.80 5.03 -9.81
CA ARG A 175 -19.90 5.50 -10.66
C ARG A 175 -19.57 5.46 -12.16
N ARG A 176 -18.33 5.10 -12.51
CA ARG A 176 -17.88 4.88 -13.88
C ARG A 176 -17.99 3.41 -14.23
#